data_AF-A0A383ALN8-F1
#
_entry.id   AF-A0A383ALN8-F1
#
_cell.length_a   1.000
_cell.length_b   1.000
_cell.length_c   1.000
_cell.angle_alpha   90.00
_cell.angle_beta   90.00
_cell.angle_gamma   90.00
#
_symmetry.space_group_name_H-M   'P 1'
#
loop_
_entity.id
_entity.type
_entity.pdbx_description
1 polymer ?
#
loop_
_entity_poly.entity_id
_entity_poly.type
_entity_poly.pdbx_seq_one_letter_code
_entity_poly.pdbx_strand_id
1 'polypeptide(L)'
;LDIPEVSLVAILDADKEGFLRSTTSLIQTSGRAARNISGKVIFYADTVTKSMKAAIDEMTRRREIQLAYNQENQITPSSIQKAIADSMEYAETSGLTYAVMEEEAEYESGKPVLELIVELEKKMLSVAKDLEFEKAAELRNRIKRLREKDLEIKL
;
A
#
# COMPACT_ATOMS: atom_id res chain seq x y z
N LEU A 1 8.78 6.41 -4.53
CA LEU A 1 7.97 5.30 -3.97
C LEU A 1 8.78 4.02 -4.08
N ASP A 2 9.16 3.48 -2.95
CA ASP A 2 10.04 2.32 -2.84
C ASP A 2 9.42 1.41 -1.78
N ILE A 3 8.62 0.46 -2.25
CA ILE A 3 7.74 -0.38 -1.44
C ILE A 3 7.97 -1.83 -1.91
N PRO A 4 8.74 -2.66 -1.18
CA PRO A 4 9.06 -4.04 -1.55
C PRO A 4 7.82 -4.94 -1.74
N GLU A 5 6.71 -4.58 -1.09
CA GLU A 5 5.44 -5.31 -1.10
C GLU A 5 4.67 -5.14 -2.42
N VAL A 6 5.02 -4.12 -3.24
CA VAL A 6 4.35 -3.88 -4.51
C VAL A 6 4.80 -4.92 -5.54
N SER A 7 3.92 -5.88 -5.82
CA SER A 7 4.12 -6.91 -6.84
C SER A 7 3.55 -6.53 -8.21
N LEU A 8 2.62 -5.57 -8.28
CA LEU A 8 1.98 -5.17 -9.53
C LEU A 8 1.92 -3.66 -9.68
N VAL A 9 2.33 -3.18 -10.86
CA VAL A 9 2.14 -1.80 -11.30
C VAL A 9 1.27 -1.81 -12.55
N ALA A 10 0.10 -1.18 -12.48
CA ALA A 10 -0.77 -0.97 -13.63
C ALA A 10 -0.63 0.48 -14.11
N ILE A 11 -0.31 0.68 -15.38
CA ILE A 11 -0.30 2.00 -16.04
C ILE A 11 -1.51 2.06 -16.97
N LEU A 12 -2.50 2.85 -16.57
CA LEU A 12 -3.66 3.17 -17.39
C LEU A 12 -3.29 4.21 -18.45
N ASP A 13 -3.95 4.15 -19.61
CA ASP A 13 -3.72 5.09 -20.71
C ASP A 13 -2.24 5.20 -21.09
N ALA A 14 -1.58 4.03 -21.25
CA ALA A 14 -0.14 3.97 -21.47
C ALA A 14 0.28 4.53 -22.83
N ASP A 15 -0.65 4.60 -23.79
CA ASP A 15 -0.44 5.13 -25.13
C ASP A 15 -0.72 6.64 -25.29
N LYS A 16 -1.19 7.32 -24.23
CA LYS A 16 -1.37 8.77 -24.23
C LYS A 16 -0.04 9.46 -24.03
N GLU A 17 0.70 9.65 -25.13
CA GLU A 17 2.00 10.31 -25.11
C GLU A 17 1.94 11.71 -24.48
N GLY A 18 3.03 12.09 -23.83
CA GLY A 18 3.13 13.30 -23.03
C GLY A 18 4.17 13.11 -21.92
N PHE A 19 4.27 14.07 -21.01
CA PHE A 19 5.26 14.02 -19.93
C PHE A 19 5.18 12.72 -19.11
N LEU A 20 3.98 12.33 -18.67
CA LEU A 20 3.71 11.17 -17.81
C LEU A 20 3.85 9.81 -18.51
N ARG A 21 3.92 9.78 -19.85
CA ARG A 21 4.06 8.55 -20.66
C ARG A 21 5.28 8.58 -21.58
N SER A 22 6.20 9.49 -21.31
CA SER A 22 7.53 9.49 -21.91
C SER A 22 8.28 8.20 -21.54
N THR A 23 9.24 7.81 -22.36
CA THR A 23 10.10 6.63 -22.12
C THR A 23 10.67 6.60 -20.71
N THR A 24 11.17 7.74 -20.23
CA THR A 24 11.75 7.87 -18.88
C THR A 24 10.71 7.67 -17.78
N SER A 25 9.52 8.24 -17.93
CA SER A 25 8.43 8.09 -16.95
C SER A 25 7.90 6.66 -16.89
N LEU A 26 7.77 5.99 -18.04
CA LEU A 26 7.35 4.59 -18.10
C LEU A 26 8.37 3.68 -17.41
N ILE A 27 9.68 3.89 -17.65
CA ILE A 27 10.74 3.14 -16.97
C ILE A 27 10.70 3.39 -15.45
N GLN A 28 10.59 4.64 -15.01
CA GLN A 28 10.56 4.98 -13.58
C GLN A 28 9.34 4.42 -12.86
N THR A 29 8.18 4.45 -13.51
CA THR A 29 6.93 3.90 -12.96
C THR A 29 7.00 2.37 -12.89
N SER A 30 7.52 1.73 -13.95
CA SER A 30 7.73 0.28 -13.99
C SER A 30 8.74 -0.20 -12.95
N GLY A 31 9.79 0.59 -12.69
CA GLY A 31 10.81 0.30 -11.69
C GLY A 31 10.28 0.19 -10.25
N ARG A 32 9.06 0.64 -9.98
CA ARG A 32 8.39 0.45 -8.68
C ARG A 32 8.10 -1.03 -8.41
N ALA A 33 7.87 -1.84 -9.44
CA ALA A 33 7.65 -3.29 -9.31
C ALA A 33 8.95 -4.10 -9.17
N ALA A 34 10.12 -3.51 -9.47
CA ALA A 34 11.39 -4.23 -9.56
C ALA A 34 11.96 -4.71 -8.21
N ARG A 35 11.30 -4.39 -7.10
CA ARG A 35 11.72 -4.75 -5.74
C ARG A 35 11.03 -5.98 -5.18
N ASN A 36 10.10 -6.53 -5.93
CA ASN A 36 9.38 -7.74 -5.62
C ASN A 36 9.77 -8.84 -6.60
N ILE A 37 9.96 -10.07 -6.11
CA ILE A 37 10.30 -11.21 -6.96
C ILE A 37 9.22 -11.53 -8.01
N SER A 38 7.96 -11.28 -7.66
CA SER A 38 6.80 -11.42 -8.52
C SER A 38 6.41 -10.10 -9.19
N GLY A 39 7.33 -9.13 -9.20
CA GLY A 39 7.15 -7.81 -9.80
C GLY A 39 6.70 -7.89 -11.26
N LYS A 40 5.50 -7.38 -11.53
CA LYS A 40 4.88 -7.32 -12.85
C LYS A 40 4.41 -5.91 -13.16
N VAL A 41 4.47 -5.54 -14.43
CA VAL A 41 3.95 -4.28 -14.94
C VAL A 41 2.95 -4.57 -16.05
N ILE A 42 1.79 -3.92 -16.02
CA ILE A 42 0.75 -4.02 -17.04
C ILE A 42 0.52 -2.63 -17.62
N PHE A 43 0.65 -2.52 -18.94
CA PHE A 43 0.30 -1.32 -19.69
C PHE A 43 -1.07 -1.52 -20.34
N TYR A 44 -2.04 -0.71 -19.95
CA TYR A 44 -3.34 -0.65 -20.62
C TYR A 44 -3.26 0.43 -21.70
N ALA A 45 -3.36 0.02 -22.96
CA ALA A 45 -3.23 0.86 -24.13
C ALA A 45 -3.90 0.19 -25.32
N ASP A 46 -4.38 1.00 -26.27
CA ASP A 46 -4.92 0.51 -27.54
C ASP A 46 -3.79 0.25 -28.55
N THR A 47 -2.70 1.03 -28.46
CA THR A 47 -1.55 0.94 -29.36
C THR A 47 -0.21 0.95 -28.64
N VAL A 48 0.82 0.35 -29.24
CA VAL A 48 2.19 0.42 -28.71
C VAL A 48 2.89 1.64 -29.29
N THR A 49 3.09 2.67 -28.46
CA THR A 49 3.79 3.89 -28.86
C THR A 49 5.31 3.71 -28.94
N LYS A 50 6.01 4.69 -29.54
CA LYS A 50 7.49 4.68 -29.58
C LYS A 50 8.08 4.75 -28.18
N SER A 51 7.47 5.54 -27.31
CA SER A 51 7.87 5.68 -25.90
C SER A 51 7.72 4.37 -25.13
N MET A 52 6.60 3.66 -25.34
CA MET A 52 6.37 2.34 -24.75
C MET A 52 7.36 1.32 -25.26
N LYS A 53 7.57 1.25 -26.58
CA LYS A 53 8.51 0.29 -27.18
C LYS A 53 9.92 0.49 -26.63
N ALA A 54 10.43 1.73 -26.64
CA ALA A 54 11.75 2.04 -26.10
C ALA A 54 11.88 1.68 -24.60
N ALA A 55 10.82 1.90 -23.82
CA ALA A 55 10.81 1.52 -22.41
C ALA A 55 10.84 0.00 -22.22
N ILE A 56 10.01 -0.74 -22.97
CA ILE A 56 9.94 -2.22 -22.93
C ILE A 56 11.28 -2.82 -23.34
N ASP A 57 11.88 -2.33 -24.43
CA ASP A 57 13.15 -2.82 -24.94
C ASP A 57 14.28 -2.63 -23.92
N GLU A 58 14.37 -1.44 -23.30
CA GLU A 58 15.40 -1.18 -22.27
C GLU A 58 15.18 -2.01 -21.00
N MET A 59 13.92 -2.20 -20.57
CA MET A 59 13.61 -3.05 -19.42
C MET A 59 13.94 -4.53 -19.69
N THR A 60 13.66 -5.00 -20.91
CA THR A 60 13.94 -6.37 -21.34
C THR A 60 15.45 -6.60 -21.39
N ARG A 61 16.20 -5.70 -22.03
CA ARG A 61 17.67 -5.73 -22.07
C ARG A 61 18.29 -5.84 -20.68
N ARG A 62 17.81 -5.02 -19.72
CA ARG A 62 18.29 -5.07 -18.33
C ARG A 62 17.98 -6.41 -17.67
N ARG A 63 16.77 -6.95 -17.87
CA ARG A 63 16.36 -8.23 -17.31
C ARG A 63 17.21 -9.38 -17.84
N GLU A 64 17.50 -9.40 -19.14
CA GLU A 64 18.36 -10.42 -19.76
C GLU A 64 19.77 -10.41 -19.15
N ILE A 65 20.38 -9.23 -19.01
CA ILE A 65 21.70 -9.08 -18.37
C ILE A 65 21.67 -9.59 -16.92
N GLN A 66 20.62 -9.25 -16.17
CA GLN A 66 20.46 -9.70 -14.78
C GLN A 66 20.29 -11.22 -14.68
N LEU A 67 19.51 -11.83 -15.58
CA LEU A 67 19.32 -13.28 -15.61
C LEU A 67 20.62 -14.01 -15.95
N ALA A 68 21.37 -13.53 -16.95
CA ALA A 68 22.66 -14.09 -17.32
C ALA A 68 23.66 -14.01 -16.16
N TYR A 69 23.75 -12.83 -15.52
CA TYR A 69 24.61 -12.64 -14.35
C TYR A 69 24.21 -13.56 -13.19
N ASN A 70 22.92 -13.70 -12.92
CA ASN A 70 22.42 -14.58 -11.86
C ASN A 70 22.76 -16.06 -12.14
N GLN A 71 22.64 -16.50 -13.39
CA GLN A 71 23.01 -17.86 -13.80
C GLN A 71 24.50 -18.12 -13.66
N GLU A 72 25.34 -17.20 -14.13
CA GLU A 72 26.80 -17.31 -14.05
C GLU A 72 27.30 -17.35 -12.59
N ASN A 73 26.65 -16.59 -11.70
CA ASN A 73 27.04 -16.45 -10.30
C ASN A 73 26.19 -17.30 -9.32
N GLN A 74 25.30 -18.16 -9.82
CA GLN A 74 24.42 -19.02 -9.02
C GLN A 74 23.55 -18.24 -8.00
N ILE A 75 23.12 -17.04 -8.36
CA ILE A 75 22.30 -16.17 -7.51
C ILE A 75 20.82 -16.52 -7.70
N THR A 76 20.15 -16.88 -6.61
CA THR A 76 18.68 -17.02 -6.61
C THR A 76 18.05 -15.69 -6.19
N PRO A 77 17.21 -15.07 -7.04
CA PRO A 77 16.50 -13.85 -6.66
C PRO A 77 15.68 -14.07 -5.39
N SER A 78 15.68 -13.10 -4.49
CA SER A 78 14.84 -13.08 -3.29
C SER A 78 14.27 -11.67 -3.10
N SER A 79 13.05 -11.58 -2.56
CA SER A 79 12.47 -10.28 -2.21
C SER A 79 13.11 -9.76 -0.93
N ILE A 80 13.40 -8.47 -0.88
CA ILE A 80 13.92 -7.82 0.32
C ILE A 80 12.78 -7.75 1.33
N GLN A 81 12.87 -8.52 2.41
CA GLN A 81 12.01 -8.33 3.57
C GLN A 81 12.59 -7.19 4.40
N LYS A 82 11.96 -6.00 4.33
CA LYS A 82 12.24 -4.97 5.33
C LYS A 82 11.57 -5.43 6.62
N ALA A 83 12.33 -5.44 7.71
CA ALA A 83 11.73 -5.56 9.04
C ALA A 83 10.73 -4.40 9.17
N ILE A 84 9.45 -4.74 9.29
CA ILE A 84 8.50 -3.84 9.93
C ILE A 84 9.11 -3.62 11.32
N ALA A 85 9.27 -2.37 11.75
CA ALA A 85 9.76 -2.09 13.09
C ALA A 85 8.83 -2.83 14.07
N ASP A 86 9.31 -3.94 14.65
CA ASP A 86 8.62 -4.66 15.71
C ASP A 86 8.54 -3.72 16.91
N SER A 87 7.43 -3.02 17.00
CA SER A 87 7.03 -2.28 18.18
C SER A 87 5.65 -2.80 18.54
N MET A 88 5.63 -3.90 19.30
CA MET A 88 4.68 -4.21 20.36
C MET A 88 4.79 -5.70 20.72
N GLU A 89 5.47 -5.98 21.83
CA GLU A 89 5.22 -7.20 22.60
C GLU A 89 3.74 -7.20 23.03
N TYR A 90 3.05 -8.26 22.64
CA TYR A 90 1.63 -8.47 22.90
C TYR A 90 1.46 -8.91 24.35
N ALA A 91 1.10 -7.99 25.25
CA ALA A 91 0.56 -8.37 26.55
C ALA A 91 -0.92 -8.74 26.36
N GLU A 92 -1.20 -10.03 26.38
CA GLU A 92 -2.57 -10.57 26.43
C GLU A 92 -3.36 -9.88 27.55
N THR A 93 -4.46 -9.21 27.20
CA THR A 93 -5.47 -8.79 28.17
C THR A 93 -6.80 -9.44 27.82
N SER A 94 -7.01 -10.59 28.44
CA SER A 94 -8.32 -11.13 28.74
C SER A 94 -9.10 -10.10 29.59
N GLY A 95 -10.29 -9.67 29.15
CA GLY A 95 -11.24 -8.98 30.05
C GLY A 95 -12.03 -7.76 29.58
N LEU A 96 -12.14 -7.43 28.29
CA LEU A 96 -12.91 -6.24 27.85
C LEU A 96 -14.34 -6.51 27.33
N THR A 97 -15.06 -7.45 27.95
CA THR A 97 -16.50 -7.68 27.68
C THR A 97 -17.43 -6.65 28.31
N TYR A 98 -16.93 -5.73 29.15
CA TYR A 98 -17.78 -4.81 29.93
C TYR A 98 -18.10 -3.45 29.28
N ALA A 99 -17.46 -3.07 28.17
CA ALA A 99 -17.66 -1.76 27.53
C ALA A 99 -18.67 -1.76 26.36
N VAL A 100 -19.30 -2.90 26.07
CA VAL A 100 -20.14 -3.08 24.87
C VAL A 100 -21.52 -2.40 24.98
N MET A 101 -22.01 -2.12 26.20
CA MET A 101 -23.37 -1.60 26.40
C MET A 101 -23.52 -0.07 26.36
N GLU A 102 -22.44 0.72 26.49
CA GLU A 102 -22.57 2.20 26.54
C GLU A 102 -22.46 2.88 25.16
N GLU A 103 -21.89 2.24 24.14
CA GLU A 103 -21.60 2.87 22.83
C GLU A 103 -22.69 2.69 21.75
N GLU A 104 -23.83 2.05 22.05
CA GLU A 104 -24.97 2.00 21.09
C GLU A 104 -25.65 3.37 20.91
N ALA A 105 -25.44 4.32 21.83
CA ALA A 105 -26.16 5.59 21.86
C ALA A 105 -25.59 6.71 20.93
N GLU A 106 -24.39 6.55 20.37
CA GLU A 106 -23.75 7.63 19.59
C GLU A 106 -23.92 7.48 18.06
N TYR A 107 -24.58 6.41 17.59
CA TYR A 107 -24.88 6.19 16.17
C TYR A 107 -26.07 7.01 15.63
N GLU A 108 -26.73 7.80 16.49
CA GLU A 108 -27.87 8.66 16.10
C GLU A 108 -27.49 10.12 15.77
N SER A 109 -26.21 10.45 15.64
CA SER A 109 -25.81 11.80 15.18
C SER A 109 -25.45 11.74 13.70
N GLY A 110 -26.27 12.38 12.85
CA GLY A 110 -26.21 12.41 11.39
C GLY A 110 -24.95 13.02 10.74
N LYS A 111 -23.75 12.72 11.24
CA LYS A 111 -22.48 12.92 10.56
C LYS A 111 -22.17 11.69 9.69
N PRO A 112 -21.69 11.87 8.44
CA PRO A 112 -21.25 10.74 7.63
C PRO A 112 -20.06 10.05 8.31
N VAL A 113 -20.11 8.73 8.45
CA VAL A 113 -19.12 7.89 9.17
C VAL A 113 -17.67 8.19 8.72
N LEU A 114 -17.49 8.56 7.45
CA LEU A 114 -16.21 8.97 6.88
C LEU A 114 -15.60 10.21 7.54
N GLU A 115 -16.40 11.22 7.87
CA GLU A 115 -15.92 12.46 8.53
C GLU A 115 -15.45 12.15 9.95
N LEU A 116 -16.21 11.32 10.68
CA LEU A 116 -15.86 10.90 12.03
C LEU A 116 -14.54 10.09 12.03
N ILE A 117 -14.35 9.20 11.06
CA ILE A 117 -13.09 8.45 10.90
C ILE A 117 -11.90 9.40 10.69
N VAL A 118 -12.03 10.42 9.83
CA VAL A 118 -10.96 11.39 9.58
C VAL A 118 -10.63 12.22 10.83
N GLU A 119 -11.64 12.62 11.61
CA GLU A 119 -11.43 13.32 12.89
C GLU A 119 -10.69 12.42 13.90
N LEU A 120 -11.09 11.15 14.01
CA LEU A 120 -10.46 10.18 14.90
C LEU A 120 -9.03 9.85 14.47
N GLU A 121 -8.74 9.74 13.17
CA GLU A 121 -7.38 9.55 12.65
C GLU A 121 -6.46 10.72 13.01
N LYS A 122 -6.95 11.96 12.89
CA LYS A 122 -6.19 13.15 13.30
C LYS A 122 -5.88 13.12 14.80
N LYS A 123 -6.85 12.75 15.64
CA LYS A 123 -6.66 12.61 17.09
C LYS A 123 -5.66 11.50 17.41
N MET A 124 -5.78 10.33 16.77
CA MET A 124 -4.86 9.21 16.94
C MET A 124 -3.42 9.61 16.62
N LEU A 125 -3.21 10.34 15.51
CA LEU A 125 -1.89 10.84 15.12
C LEU A 125 -1.34 11.89 16.09
N SER A 126 -2.19 12.75 16.67
CA SER A 126 -1.76 13.72 17.69
C SER A 126 -1.27 13.00 18.94
N VAL A 127 -2.10 12.11 19.46
CA VAL A 127 -1.83 11.32 20.67
C VAL A 127 -0.58 10.44 20.50
N ALA A 128 -0.38 9.86 19.30
CA ALA A 128 0.83 9.12 18.98
C ALA A 128 2.09 9.99 18.94
N LYS A 129 1.99 11.26 18.51
CA LYS A 129 3.12 12.22 18.58
C LYS A 129 3.47 12.58 20.01
N ASP A 130 2.47 12.61 20.88
CA ASP A 130 2.62 12.89 22.31
C ASP A 130 3.06 11.65 23.11
N LEU A 131 3.42 10.55 22.42
CA LEU A 131 3.88 9.26 22.99
C LEU A 131 2.83 8.53 23.86
N GLU A 132 1.55 8.90 23.74
CA GLU A 132 0.43 8.26 24.43
C GLU A 132 -0.09 7.03 23.66
N PHE A 133 0.75 6.00 23.54
CA PHE A 133 0.48 4.86 22.64
C PHE A 133 -0.77 4.05 22.99
N GLU A 134 -1.16 3.97 24.27
CA GLU A 134 -2.38 3.28 24.70
C GLU A 134 -3.64 3.94 24.13
N LYS A 135 -3.76 5.26 24.29
CA LYS A 135 -4.88 6.03 23.72
C LYS A 135 -4.87 6.02 22.19
N ALA A 136 -3.68 6.03 21.58
CA ALA A 136 -3.57 5.87 20.13
C ALA A 136 -4.06 4.48 19.66
N ALA A 137 -3.77 3.42 20.43
CA ALA A 137 -4.25 2.07 20.14
C ALA A 137 -5.78 1.95 20.31
N GLU A 138 -6.37 2.58 21.32
CA GLU A 138 -7.81 2.65 21.51
C GLU A 138 -8.50 3.34 20.32
N LEU A 139 -7.99 4.51 19.92
CA LEU A 139 -8.50 5.25 18.76
C LEU A 139 -8.38 4.44 17.47
N ARG A 140 -7.26 3.74 17.26
CA ARG A 140 -7.06 2.82 16.12
C ARG A 140 -8.11 1.72 16.11
N ASN A 141 -8.37 1.09 17.25
CA ASN A 141 -9.34 0.01 17.38
C ASN A 141 -10.76 0.53 17.14
N ARG A 142 -11.09 1.73 17.62
CA ARG A 142 -12.37 2.41 17.35
C ARG A 142 -12.55 2.68 15.85
N ILE A 143 -11.53 3.25 15.18
CA ILE A 143 -11.54 3.49 13.73
C ILE A 143 -11.76 2.18 12.96
N LYS A 144 -11.10 1.08 13.37
CA LYS A 144 -11.26 -0.23 12.74
C LYS A 144 -12.71 -0.72 12.82
N ARG A 145 -13.33 -0.66 14.02
CA ARG A 145 -14.75 -1.04 14.21
C ARG A 145 -15.70 -0.17 13.39
N LEU A 146 -15.45 1.14 13.31
CA LEU A 146 -16.27 2.05 12.49
C LEU A 146 -16.19 1.71 11.00
N ARG A 147 -15.00 1.36 10.50
CA ARG A 147 -14.80 0.93 9.10
C ARG A 147 -15.48 -0.40 8.79
N GLU A 148 -15.40 -1.37 9.70
CA GLU A 148 -16.07 -2.67 9.55
C GLU A 148 -17.59 -2.49 9.48
N LYS A 149 -18.18 -1.68 10.38
CA LYS A 149 -19.62 -1.39 10.38
C LYS A 149 -20.09 -0.64 9.12
N ASP A 150 -19.35 0.35 8.62
CA ASP A 150 -19.71 1.04 7.36
C ASP A 150 -19.68 0.10 6.14
N LEU A 151 -18.77 -0.90 6.15
CA LEU A 151 -18.68 -1.90 5.10
C LEU A 151 -19.84 -2.90 5.16
N GLU A 152 -20.24 -3.32 6.36
CA GLU A 152 -21.40 -4.20 6.58
C GLU A 152 -22.73 -3.53 6.22
N ILE A 153 -22.87 -2.21 6.41
CA ILE A 153 -24.09 -1.46 6.06
C ILE A 153 -24.26 -1.29 4.54
N LYS A 154 -23.16 -1.36 3.78
CA LYS A 154 -23.18 -1.18 2.31
C LYS A 154 -23.34 -2.47 1.50
N LEU A 155 -23.29 -3.63 2.14
CA LEU A 155 -23.51 -4.96 1.54
C LEU A 155 -24.96 -5.41 1.72
#